data_AF-A0A969EY83-F1
#
_entry.id   AF-A0A969EY83-F1
#
_cell.length_a   1.000
_cell.length_b   1.000
_cell.length_c   1.000
_cell.angle_alpha   90.00
_cell.angle_beta   90.00
_cell.angle_gamma   90.00
#
_symmetry.space_group_name_H-M   'P 1'
#
loop_
_entity.id
_entity.type
_entity.pdbx_description
1 polymer ?
#
loop_
_entity_poly.entity_id
_entity_poly.type
_entity_poly.pdbx_seq_one_letter_code
_entity_poly.pdbx_strand_id
1 'polypeptide(L)'
;MERDGKSIIVAGNHREDWEYAPADTELFRVDPSTGESVALTQREGPDYAPTLSPDGRTLAYLGYDDDGRSYVSAAVYVMDLGSGKSRRLSPPMPGSVDTVRWSRDGKRMYVMYDVEGDTRIAELDLEGRLTDVIDGVGGLDLSRPYSAGAFEVGGDLIAFTQGTPTRPADLAVRRGNAKPLHLTHLNDDLLGHRDIDAPEEIWFDSPADGKRIQAWVIKPPGFDANRRYPLILEIHGGPHTNYGPRFAAELQLFAAAGYVVVYANPRGSTSYGEGFANLIDKQFPSQDYDDL
;
A
#
# COMPACT_ATOMS: atom_id res chain seq x y z
N MET A 1 3.99 20.48 -10.77
CA MET A 1 4.48 21.77 -11.28
C MET A 1 5.70 22.17 -10.48
N GLU A 2 6.77 22.59 -11.14
CA GLU A 2 7.85 23.30 -10.46
C GLU A 2 7.37 24.67 -9.96
N ARG A 3 8.04 25.22 -8.95
CA ARG A 3 7.59 26.43 -8.25
C ARG A 3 7.51 27.68 -9.13
N ASP A 4 8.24 27.70 -10.24
CA ASP A 4 8.22 28.79 -11.20
C ASP A 4 7.03 28.72 -12.16
N GLY A 5 6.23 27.64 -12.12
CA GLY A 5 5.11 27.40 -13.02
C GLY A 5 5.51 27.20 -14.48
N LYS A 6 6.81 27.07 -14.78
CA LYS A 6 7.33 26.95 -16.15
C LYS A 6 7.47 25.51 -16.61
N SER A 7 7.46 24.56 -15.68
CA SER A 7 7.55 23.15 -16.03
C SER A 7 6.66 22.25 -15.15
N ILE A 8 6.31 21.10 -15.70
CA ILE A 8 5.70 19.98 -14.98
C ILE A 8 6.64 18.79 -15.04
N ILE A 9 6.68 18.00 -13.96
CA ILE A 9 7.38 16.72 -13.94
C ILE A 9 6.32 15.64 -14.04
N VAL A 10 6.45 14.77 -15.04
CA VAL A 10 5.50 13.69 -15.34
C VAL A 10 6.25 12.38 -15.50
N ALA A 11 5.60 11.27 -15.17
CA ALA A 11 6.10 9.94 -15.52
C ALA A 11 5.55 9.57 -16.90
N GLY A 12 6.37 8.93 -17.74
CA GLY A 12 5.98 8.48 -19.07
C GLY A 12 6.91 7.40 -19.60
N ASN A 13 6.46 6.67 -20.61
CA ASN A 13 7.29 5.72 -21.34
C ASN A 13 7.46 6.23 -22.78
N HIS A 14 8.66 6.69 -23.12
CA HIS A 14 8.98 7.25 -24.44
C HIS A 14 9.86 6.28 -25.26
N ARG A 15 9.95 5.01 -24.87
CA ARG A 15 10.69 4.01 -25.63
C ARG A 15 10.03 3.75 -26.98
N GLU A 16 10.84 3.38 -27.98
CA GLU A 16 10.31 2.96 -29.29
C GLU A 16 9.54 1.63 -29.18
N ASP A 17 9.87 0.78 -28.22
CA ASP A 17 9.30 -0.54 -27.96
C ASP A 17 8.45 -0.57 -26.66
N TRP A 18 7.84 0.56 -26.29
CA TRP A 18 7.08 0.71 -25.04
C TRP A 18 6.00 -0.36 -24.84
N GLU A 19 5.42 -0.90 -25.92
CA GLU A 19 4.44 -1.99 -25.87
C GLU A 19 5.02 -3.29 -25.26
N TYR A 20 6.32 -3.49 -25.38
CA TYR A 20 7.04 -4.66 -24.85
C TYR A 20 7.70 -4.39 -23.49
N ALA A 21 7.79 -3.12 -23.08
CA ALA A 21 8.34 -2.70 -21.80
C ALA A 21 7.41 -1.70 -21.09
N PRO A 22 6.14 -2.05 -20.82
CA PRO A 22 5.13 -1.08 -20.37
C PRO A 22 5.42 -0.49 -18.98
N ALA A 23 6.20 -1.19 -18.16
CA ALA A 23 6.63 -0.73 -16.84
C ALA A 23 7.90 0.14 -16.87
N ASP A 24 8.59 0.27 -18.00
CA ASP A 24 9.84 1.02 -18.09
C ASP A 24 9.58 2.52 -18.29
N THR A 25 9.07 3.16 -17.23
CA THR A 25 8.75 4.59 -17.22
C THR A 25 9.90 5.42 -16.69
N GLU A 26 10.02 6.63 -17.24
CA GLU A 26 10.97 7.66 -16.83
C GLU A 26 10.23 8.94 -16.39
N LEU A 27 10.91 9.76 -15.60
CA LEU A 27 10.46 11.09 -15.22
C LEU A 27 10.94 12.11 -16.25
N PHE A 28 10.01 12.91 -16.77
CA PHE A 28 10.28 13.97 -17.73
C PHE A 28 9.94 15.33 -17.14
N ARG A 29 10.82 16.31 -17.33
CA ARG A 29 10.49 17.73 -17.18
C ARG A 29 9.93 18.22 -18.50
N VAL A 30 8.70 18.75 -18.48
CA VAL A 30 7.97 19.21 -19.67
C VAL A 30 7.66 20.71 -19.53
N ASP A 31 7.96 21.49 -20.56
CA ASP A 31 7.46 22.85 -20.71
C ASP A 31 6.03 22.78 -21.29
N PRO A 32 4.99 23.16 -20.53
CA PRO A 32 3.61 23.04 -20.98
C PRO A 32 3.24 24.03 -22.09
N SER A 33 4.06 25.07 -22.34
CA SER A 33 3.81 26.07 -23.38
C SER A 33 4.35 25.65 -24.74
N THR A 34 5.44 24.88 -24.79
CA THR A 34 6.08 24.41 -26.02
C THR A 34 5.84 22.91 -26.28
N GLY A 35 5.59 22.12 -25.23
CA GLY A 35 5.55 20.67 -25.28
C GLY A 35 6.95 20.02 -25.28
N GLU A 36 8.03 20.81 -25.18
CA GLU A 36 9.39 20.27 -25.08
C GLU A 36 9.57 19.49 -23.77
N SER A 37 10.18 18.31 -23.86
CA SER A 37 10.40 17.42 -22.72
C SER A 37 11.85 16.96 -22.62
N VAL A 38 12.39 16.92 -21.40
CA VAL A 38 13.71 16.38 -21.09
C VAL A 38 13.59 15.28 -20.03
N ALA A 39 14.18 14.12 -20.30
CA ALA A 39 14.26 13.03 -19.33
C ALA A 39 15.14 13.42 -18.14
N LEU A 40 14.66 13.18 -16.92
CA LEU A 40 15.37 13.37 -15.66
C LEU A 40 15.99 12.05 -15.17
N THR A 41 15.35 10.93 -15.47
CA THR A 41 15.80 9.57 -15.15
C THR A 41 16.10 8.80 -16.44
N GLN A 42 16.92 7.75 -16.31
CA GLN A 42 17.40 6.89 -17.41
C GLN A 42 17.64 5.45 -16.90
N ARG A 43 16.76 4.97 -16.02
CA ARG A 43 16.92 3.68 -15.33
C ARG A 43 15.95 2.68 -15.95
N GLU A 44 16.31 1.40 -15.94
CA GLU A 44 15.35 0.33 -16.23
C GLU A 44 14.33 0.29 -15.09
N GLY A 45 13.23 1.00 -15.30
CA GLY A 45 12.29 1.45 -14.28
C GLY A 45 11.29 0.38 -13.81
N PRO A 46 10.17 0.80 -13.21
CA PRO A 46 9.55 2.12 -13.34
C PRO A 46 10.16 3.18 -12.43
N ASP A 47 10.24 4.42 -12.93
CA ASP A 47 10.31 5.65 -12.13
C ASP A 47 9.01 6.46 -12.28
N TYR A 48 8.33 6.77 -11.17
CA TYR A 48 6.99 7.38 -11.16
C TYR A 48 6.65 8.18 -9.88
N ALA A 49 5.45 8.75 -9.81
CA ALA A 49 4.94 9.55 -8.68
C ALA A 49 5.90 10.67 -8.19
N PRO A 50 6.36 11.56 -9.08
CA PRO A 50 7.29 12.63 -8.72
C PRO A 50 6.68 13.64 -7.74
N THR A 51 7.44 14.01 -6.70
CA THR A 51 7.09 15.07 -5.75
C THR A 51 8.29 15.95 -5.39
N LEU A 52 8.11 17.26 -5.55
CA LEU A 52 9.18 18.24 -5.40
C LEU A 52 9.29 18.71 -3.94
N SER A 53 10.52 18.85 -3.45
CA SER A 53 10.80 19.39 -2.12
C SER A 53 10.26 20.82 -1.97
N PRO A 54 9.96 21.28 -0.74
CA PRO A 54 9.52 22.65 -0.47
C PRO A 54 10.55 23.73 -0.75
N ASP A 55 11.73 23.44 -1.28
CA ASP A 55 12.67 24.45 -1.79
C ASP A 55 12.88 24.33 -3.30
N GLY A 56 12.30 23.32 -3.95
CA GLY A 56 12.42 23.08 -5.38
C GLY A 56 13.75 22.44 -5.81
N ARG A 57 14.60 22.00 -4.88
CA ARG A 57 15.94 21.49 -5.20
C ARG A 57 16.03 19.97 -5.29
N THR A 58 15.15 19.27 -4.59
CA THR A 58 15.17 17.81 -4.50
C THR A 58 13.86 17.24 -5.01
N LEU A 59 13.95 16.32 -5.96
CA LEU A 59 12.82 15.54 -6.44
C LEU A 59 12.80 14.21 -5.68
N ALA A 60 11.70 13.89 -5.01
CA ALA A 60 11.45 12.53 -4.55
C ALA A 60 10.51 11.82 -5.54
N TYR A 61 10.68 10.52 -5.68
CA TYR A 61 9.86 9.71 -6.57
C TYR A 61 9.86 8.25 -6.12
N LEU A 62 8.93 7.46 -6.65
CA LEU A 62 8.82 6.04 -6.40
C LEU A 62 9.39 5.27 -7.59
N GLY A 63 9.97 4.12 -7.33
CA GLY A 63 10.44 3.24 -8.39
C GLY A 63 11.17 2.01 -7.90
N TYR A 64 11.63 1.19 -8.83
CA TYR A 64 12.51 0.06 -8.58
C TYR A 64 13.28 -0.26 -9.87
N ASP A 65 14.37 -1.03 -9.76
CA ASP A 65 15.04 -1.58 -10.94
C ASP A 65 14.37 -2.91 -11.28
N ASP A 66 13.81 -3.04 -12.48
CA ASP A 66 13.24 -4.31 -12.95
C ASP A 66 14.37 -5.34 -13.14
N ASP A 67 14.22 -6.50 -12.51
CA ASP A 67 15.18 -7.61 -12.60
C ASP A 67 14.54 -8.91 -13.12
N GLY A 68 13.33 -8.82 -13.70
CA GLY A 68 12.60 -9.93 -14.30
C GLY A 68 12.00 -10.92 -13.29
N ARG A 69 11.97 -10.56 -12.01
CA ARG A 69 11.14 -11.24 -10.99
C ARG A 69 9.68 -10.81 -11.13
N SER A 70 8.77 -11.69 -10.71
CA SER A 70 7.34 -11.39 -10.69
C SER A 70 6.95 -10.22 -9.78
N TYR A 71 7.76 -9.94 -8.74
CA TYR A 71 7.53 -8.85 -7.81
C TYR A 71 8.81 -8.16 -7.35
N VAL A 72 8.83 -6.83 -7.45
CA VAL A 72 9.85 -5.95 -6.86
C VAL A 72 9.12 -4.82 -6.13
N SER A 73 9.52 -4.51 -4.89
CA SER A 73 8.86 -3.47 -4.10
C SER A 73 9.36 -2.09 -4.52
N ALA A 74 8.44 -1.16 -4.79
CA ALA A 74 8.82 0.22 -5.03
C ALA A 74 9.46 0.84 -3.78
N ALA A 75 10.53 1.59 -4.00
CA ALA A 75 11.28 2.34 -3.01
C ALA A 75 11.17 3.84 -3.25
N VAL A 76 11.50 4.63 -2.23
CA VAL A 76 11.64 6.08 -2.38
C VAL A 76 13.04 6.39 -2.89
N TYR A 77 13.12 7.13 -3.99
CA TYR A 77 14.34 7.71 -4.52
C TYR A 77 14.33 9.23 -4.32
N VAL A 78 15.51 9.81 -4.19
CA VAL A 78 15.71 11.27 -4.14
C VAL A 78 16.77 11.69 -5.16
N MET A 79 16.45 12.72 -5.94
CA MET A 79 17.31 13.32 -6.94
C MET A 79 17.59 14.78 -6.61
N ASP A 80 18.88 15.15 -6.61
CA ASP A 80 19.29 16.55 -6.60
C ASP A 80 19.16 17.13 -8.02
N LEU A 81 18.27 18.11 -8.21
CA LEU A 81 17.97 18.67 -9.53
C LEU A 81 19.09 19.54 -10.10
N GLY A 82 20.05 19.98 -9.27
CA GLY A 82 21.21 20.74 -9.72
C GLY A 82 22.27 19.86 -10.39
N SER A 83 22.48 18.65 -9.88
CA SER A 83 23.47 17.70 -10.37
C SER A 83 22.89 16.54 -11.19
N GLY A 84 21.57 16.32 -11.11
CA GLY A 84 20.89 15.17 -11.71
C GLY A 84 21.18 13.84 -11.00
N LYS A 85 21.88 13.85 -9.86
CA LYS A 85 22.24 12.62 -9.14
C LYS A 85 21.05 12.11 -8.33
N SER A 86 20.67 10.86 -8.58
CA SER A 86 19.65 10.13 -7.82
C SER A 86 20.25 9.05 -6.92
N ARG A 87 19.54 8.74 -5.83
CA ARG A 87 19.83 7.59 -4.96
C ARG A 87 18.54 7.04 -4.34
N ARG A 88 18.53 5.74 -4.03
CA ARG A 88 17.54 5.17 -3.13
C ARG A 88 17.68 5.79 -1.73
N LEU A 89 16.55 6.14 -1.13
CA LEU A 89 16.47 6.69 0.22
C LEU A 89 15.85 5.70 1.21
N SER A 90 14.76 5.02 0.82
CA SER A 90 14.09 4.08 1.73
C SER A 90 14.93 2.82 1.97
N PRO A 91 14.85 2.25 3.19
CA PRO A 91 15.46 0.94 3.47
C PRO A 91 14.75 -0.17 2.68
N PRO A 92 15.19 -1.45 2.79
CA PRO A 92 14.35 -2.58 2.44
C PRO A 92 13.02 -2.51 3.20
N MET A 93 11.91 -2.59 2.48
CA MET A 93 10.55 -2.42 3.02
C MET A 93 9.83 -3.77 3.04
N PRO A 94 8.94 -4.02 4.03
CA PRO A 94 8.09 -5.22 4.05
C PRO A 94 7.03 -5.20 2.92
N GLY A 95 6.63 -4.02 2.44
CA GLY A 95 5.72 -3.84 1.32
C GLY A 95 6.21 -2.76 0.36
N SER A 96 5.57 -2.66 -0.81
CA SER A 96 5.84 -1.57 -1.75
C SER A 96 5.45 -0.22 -1.12
N VAL A 97 6.20 0.85 -1.44
CA VAL A 97 5.78 2.21 -1.08
C VAL A 97 4.81 2.70 -2.14
N ASP A 98 3.61 3.11 -1.73
CA ASP A 98 2.53 3.50 -2.64
C ASP A 98 2.42 5.01 -2.82
N THR A 99 2.80 5.77 -1.80
CA THR A 99 2.63 7.23 -1.80
C THR A 99 3.76 7.88 -1.00
N VAL A 100 4.27 9.00 -1.52
CA VAL A 100 5.29 9.83 -0.87
C VAL A 100 4.85 11.31 -0.86
N ARG A 101 5.01 11.98 0.27
CA ARG A 101 4.73 13.42 0.44
C ARG A 101 5.81 14.09 1.28
N TRP A 102 6.27 15.26 0.85
CA TRP A 102 7.24 16.05 1.62
C TRP A 102 6.61 16.66 2.88
N SER A 103 7.38 16.72 3.98
CA SER A 103 7.06 17.63 5.07
C SER A 103 7.22 19.07 4.62
N ARG A 104 6.51 20.00 5.28
CA ARG A 104 6.58 21.44 4.93
C ARG A 104 7.99 22.03 5.04
N ASP A 105 8.81 21.53 5.95
CA ASP A 105 10.19 21.99 6.16
C ASP A 105 11.21 21.31 5.25
N GLY A 106 10.80 20.32 4.45
CA GLY A 106 11.66 19.59 3.52
C GLY A 106 12.70 18.68 4.20
N LYS A 107 12.58 18.44 5.52
CA LYS A 107 13.55 17.63 6.27
C LYS A 107 13.21 16.14 6.31
N ARG A 108 11.99 15.78 5.95
CA ARG A 108 11.48 14.41 5.92
C ARG A 108 10.37 14.27 4.88
N MET A 109 9.99 13.04 4.64
CA MET A 109 8.81 12.66 3.87
C MET A 109 7.89 11.81 4.73
N TYR A 110 6.63 11.80 4.36
CA TYR A 110 5.64 10.83 4.80
C TYR A 110 5.45 9.82 3.68
N VAL A 111 5.50 8.54 4.01
CA VAL A 111 5.36 7.43 3.07
C VAL A 111 4.27 6.49 3.52
N MET A 112 3.53 5.90 2.58
CA MET A 112 2.54 4.87 2.87
C MET A 112 2.97 3.53 2.27
N TYR A 113 2.83 2.46 3.05
CA TYR A 113 3.20 1.10 2.67
C TYR A 113 2.41 0.08 3.50
N ASP A 114 2.40 -1.18 3.06
CA ASP A 114 1.79 -2.29 3.78
C ASP A 114 2.80 -3.14 4.53
N VAL A 115 2.40 -3.62 5.71
CA VAL A 115 3.13 -4.62 6.51
C VAL A 115 2.14 -5.57 7.18
N GLU A 116 2.27 -6.87 6.90
CA GLU A 116 1.44 -7.92 7.52
C GLU A 116 -0.08 -7.63 7.45
N GLY A 117 -0.55 -7.18 6.26
CA GLY A 117 -1.95 -6.81 5.99
C GLY A 117 -2.40 -5.42 6.47
N ASP A 118 -1.57 -4.71 7.23
CA ASP A 118 -1.86 -3.36 7.76
C ASP A 118 -1.21 -2.27 6.88
N THR A 119 -1.99 -1.27 6.45
CA THR A 119 -1.43 -0.10 5.74
C THR A 119 -1.04 0.96 6.76
N ARG A 120 0.20 1.43 6.67
CA ARG A 120 0.78 2.40 7.58
C ARG A 120 1.23 3.66 6.86
N ILE A 121 1.27 4.77 7.59
CA ILE A 121 2.04 5.94 7.20
C ILE A 121 3.23 6.05 8.15
N ALA A 122 4.41 6.24 7.57
CA ALA A 122 5.66 6.44 8.29
C ALA A 122 6.34 7.75 7.90
N GLU A 123 7.12 8.32 8.82
CA GLU A 123 8.11 9.33 8.52
C GLU A 123 9.38 8.68 7.97
N LEU A 124 9.88 9.20 6.85
CA LEU A 124 11.16 8.84 6.23
C LEU A 124 12.05 10.08 6.20
N ASP A 125 13.14 10.09 6.97
CA ASP A 125 14.11 11.19 6.93
C ASP A 125 15.12 11.05 5.78
N LEU A 126 15.93 12.09 5.58
CA LEU A 126 16.91 12.16 4.49
C LEU A 126 18.12 11.23 4.68
N GLU A 127 18.26 10.62 5.87
CA GLU A 127 19.23 9.56 6.15
C GLU A 127 18.66 8.15 5.90
N GLY A 128 17.37 8.04 5.56
CA GLY A 128 16.71 6.78 5.29
C GLY A 128 16.15 6.08 6.54
N ARG A 129 16.04 6.79 7.68
CA ARG A 129 15.38 6.22 8.86
C ARG A 129 13.86 6.31 8.69
N LEU A 130 13.21 5.17 8.87
CA LEU A 130 11.76 5.02 8.79
C LEU A 130 11.17 4.95 10.21
N THR A 131 10.07 5.65 10.47
CA THR A 131 9.36 5.60 11.76
C THR A 131 7.86 5.64 11.54
N ASP A 132 7.16 4.57 11.92
CA ASP A 132 5.70 4.48 11.85
C ASP A 132 5.03 5.59 12.68
N VAL A 133 4.03 6.23 12.10
CA VAL A 133 3.29 7.33 12.74
C VAL A 133 1.79 7.15 12.76
N ILE A 134 1.23 6.39 11.81
CA ILE A 134 -0.20 6.07 11.71
C ILE A 134 -0.32 4.61 11.24
N ASP A 135 -1.19 3.86 11.88
CA ASP A 135 -1.62 2.50 11.55
C ASP A 135 -3.10 2.47 11.11
N GLY A 136 -3.55 1.31 10.60
CA GLY A 136 -4.96 1.11 10.25
C GLY A 136 -5.45 2.06 9.15
N VAL A 137 -4.55 2.55 8.30
CA VAL A 137 -4.96 3.28 7.11
C VAL A 137 -5.75 2.32 6.24
N GLY A 138 -6.92 2.76 5.80
CA GLY A 138 -7.87 1.85 5.19
C GLY A 138 -8.90 2.59 4.37
N GLY A 139 -9.73 1.83 3.64
CA GLY A 139 -10.83 2.35 2.84
C GLY A 139 -10.63 2.21 1.34
N LEU A 140 -11.53 2.82 0.57
CA LEU A 140 -11.60 2.80 -0.90
C LEU A 140 -12.09 1.49 -1.53
N ASP A 141 -11.87 0.33 -0.90
CA ASP A 141 -12.56 -0.92 -1.21
C ASP A 141 -13.57 -1.26 -0.10
N LEU A 142 -14.76 -1.74 -0.50
CA LEU A 142 -15.81 -2.21 0.41
C LEU A 142 -16.17 -3.67 0.18
N SER A 143 -15.77 -4.25 -0.96
CA SER A 143 -16.11 -5.62 -1.35
C SER A 143 -15.28 -6.62 -0.58
N ARG A 144 -13.96 -6.42 -0.57
CA ARG A 144 -12.95 -7.34 -0.08
C ARG A 144 -11.95 -6.61 0.81
N PRO A 145 -11.26 -7.30 1.74
CA PRO A 145 -10.42 -6.66 2.74
C PRO A 145 -9.02 -6.29 2.20
N TYR A 146 -8.96 -5.67 1.02
CA TYR A 146 -7.72 -5.32 0.36
C TYR A 146 -6.96 -4.15 0.98
N SER A 147 -5.64 -4.29 0.86
CA SER A 147 -4.63 -3.25 0.71
C SER A 147 -5.09 -1.93 0.07
N ALA A 148 -5.42 -0.86 0.80
CA ALA A 148 -5.86 0.42 0.24
C ALA A 148 -5.92 1.55 1.26
N GLY A 149 -5.76 2.79 0.78
CA GLY A 149 -5.91 4.00 1.56
C GLY A 149 -5.48 5.25 0.80
N ALA A 150 -5.68 6.42 1.41
CA ALA A 150 -5.16 7.67 0.88
C ALA A 150 -4.72 8.58 2.02
N PHE A 151 -3.70 9.40 1.77
CA PHE A 151 -3.30 10.46 2.68
C PHE A 151 -2.75 11.68 1.94
N GLU A 152 -2.78 12.83 2.62
CA GLU A 152 -2.18 14.07 2.18
C GLU A 152 -1.60 14.85 3.37
N VAL A 153 -0.57 15.67 3.11
CA VAL A 153 0.15 16.42 4.16
C VAL A 153 0.00 17.91 3.93
N GLY A 154 -0.55 18.61 4.92
CA GLY A 154 -0.77 20.05 4.91
C GLY A 154 -0.20 20.71 6.16
N GLY A 155 0.98 21.32 6.05
CA GLY A 155 1.62 21.96 7.20
C GLY A 155 2.09 20.93 8.24
N ASP A 156 1.49 20.96 9.43
CA ASP A 156 1.73 20.01 10.52
C ASP A 156 0.62 18.94 10.63
N LEU A 157 -0.31 18.93 9.67
CA LEU A 157 -1.48 18.08 9.63
C LEU A 157 -1.30 16.99 8.56
N ILE A 158 -1.63 15.76 8.92
CA ILE A 158 -1.79 14.63 8.00
C ILE A 158 -3.28 14.32 7.95
N ALA A 159 -3.89 14.38 6.77
CA ALA A 159 -5.26 13.92 6.54
C ALA A 159 -5.20 12.57 5.84
N PHE A 160 -6.00 11.59 6.28
CA PHE A 160 -5.93 10.22 5.78
C PHE A 160 -7.26 9.50 5.93
N THR A 161 -7.48 8.46 5.13
CA THR A 161 -8.61 7.55 5.30
C THR A 161 -8.26 6.50 6.36
N GLN A 162 -9.14 6.29 7.33
CA GLN A 162 -8.93 5.30 8.38
C GLN A 162 -10.18 4.46 8.54
N GLY A 163 -10.04 3.14 8.36
CA GLY A 163 -11.09 2.16 8.57
C GLY A 163 -10.78 1.27 9.76
N THR A 164 -11.72 0.38 10.08
CA THR A 164 -11.50 -0.70 11.03
C THR A 164 -12.02 -2.00 10.42
N PRO A 165 -11.78 -3.17 11.02
CA PRO A 165 -12.36 -4.41 10.51
C PRO A 165 -13.90 -4.43 10.49
N THR A 166 -14.54 -3.56 11.28
CA THR A 166 -15.99 -3.54 11.47
C THR A 166 -16.64 -2.27 10.93
N ARG A 167 -15.85 -1.32 10.43
CA ARG A 167 -16.34 -0.05 9.88
C ARG A 167 -15.58 0.33 8.61
N PRO A 168 -16.28 0.70 7.52
CA PRO A 168 -15.67 1.36 6.38
C PRO A 168 -14.87 2.60 6.80
N ALA A 169 -13.97 3.04 5.93
CA ALA A 169 -13.13 4.17 6.28
C ALA A 169 -13.87 5.49 6.38
N ASP A 170 -13.44 6.28 7.36
CA ASP A 170 -13.78 7.68 7.55
C ASP A 170 -12.55 8.57 7.34
N LEU A 171 -12.77 9.88 7.23
CA LEU A 171 -11.69 10.85 7.14
C LEU A 171 -11.12 11.12 8.54
N ALA A 172 -9.84 10.90 8.72
CA ALA A 172 -9.09 11.20 9.93
C ALA A 172 -8.06 12.30 9.69
N VAL A 173 -7.69 13.00 10.76
CA VAL A 173 -6.54 13.90 10.77
C VAL A 173 -5.65 13.67 11.98
N ARG A 174 -4.33 13.85 11.81
CA ARG A 174 -3.35 13.82 12.89
C ARG A 174 -2.47 15.07 12.82
N ARG A 175 -2.27 15.76 13.95
CA ARG A 175 -1.33 16.88 14.08
C ARG A 175 -0.17 16.49 14.99
N GLY A 176 1.06 16.55 14.48
CA GLY A 176 2.24 16.12 15.23
C GLY A 176 2.04 14.72 15.84
N ASN A 177 2.37 14.54 17.11
CA ASN A 177 2.23 13.26 17.83
C ASN A 177 0.88 13.08 18.54
N ALA A 178 -0.13 13.90 18.21
CA ALA A 178 -1.47 13.73 18.76
C ALA A 178 -2.09 12.40 18.27
N LYS A 179 -3.08 11.90 19.00
CA LYS A 179 -3.92 10.80 18.48
C LYS A 179 -4.70 11.27 17.25
N PRO A 180 -4.97 10.37 16.28
CA PRO A 180 -5.90 10.65 15.19
C PRO A 180 -7.26 11.16 15.70
N LEU A 181 -7.81 12.14 14.98
CA LEU A 181 -9.17 12.65 15.14
C LEU A 181 -9.99 12.31 13.89
N HIS A 182 -11.06 11.52 14.03
CA HIS A 182 -12.03 11.31 12.96
C HIS A 182 -12.87 12.58 12.76
N LEU A 183 -12.92 13.05 11.51
CA LEU A 183 -13.70 14.22 11.10
C LEU A 183 -15.07 13.82 10.58
N THR A 184 -15.24 12.56 10.17
CA THR A 184 -16.48 12.01 9.65
C THR A 184 -16.85 10.73 10.37
N HIS A 185 -18.13 10.39 10.26
CA HIS A 185 -18.76 9.19 10.81
C HIS A 185 -19.81 8.70 9.79
N LEU A 186 -19.37 8.49 8.54
CA LEU A 186 -20.25 8.37 7.37
C LEU A 186 -21.17 7.14 7.41
N ASN A 187 -20.86 6.17 8.27
CA ASN A 187 -21.55 4.87 8.31
C ASN A 187 -22.28 4.62 9.63
N ASP A 188 -22.30 5.59 10.55
CA ASP A 188 -22.84 5.39 11.90
C ASP A 188 -24.36 5.24 11.93
N ASP A 189 -25.07 5.87 10.99
CA ASP A 189 -26.53 5.75 10.84
C ASP A 189 -26.98 4.33 10.47
N LEU A 190 -26.15 3.61 9.71
CA LEU A 190 -26.40 2.24 9.28
C LEU A 190 -25.76 1.20 10.21
N LEU A 191 -24.45 1.33 10.45
CA LEU A 191 -23.64 0.31 11.12
C LEU A 191 -23.52 0.54 12.64
N GLY A 192 -23.81 1.75 13.13
CA GLY A 192 -23.82 2.05 14.57
C GLY A 192 -24.87 1.27 15.36
N HIS A 193 -25.82 0.64 14.67
CA HIS A 193 -26.89 -0.19 15.23
C HIS A 193 -26.79 -1.65 14.77
N ARG A 194 -25.59 -2.12 14.44
CA ARG A 194 -25.31 -3.50 14.04
C ARG A 194 -24.16 -4.07 14.88
N ASP A 195 -24.36 -5.30 15.33
CA ASP A 195 -23.31 -6.09 15.94
C ASP A 195 -22.48 -6.68 14.80
N ILE A 196 -21.25 -6.19 14.67
CA ILE A 196 -20.28 -6.64 13.66
C ILE A 196 -19.02 -7.02 14.41
N ASP A 197 -18.68 -8.30 14.38
CA ASP A 197 -17.49 -8.81 15.02
C ASP A 197 -16.27 -8.56 14.12
N ALA A 198 -15.16 -8.22 14.77
CA ALA A 198 -13.88 -8.14 14.10
C ALA A 198 -13.38 -9.57 13.77
N PRO A 199 -12.67 -9.76 12.64
CA PRO A 199 -11.98 -11.00 12.35
C PRO A 199 -10.97 -11.34 13.45
N GLU A 200 -10.87 -12.62 13.78
CA GLU A 200 -9.81 -13.17 14.61
C GLU A 200 -8.58 -13.43 13.75
N GLU A 201 -7.48 -12.75 14.04
CA GLU A 201 -6.19 -13.02 13.39
C GLU A 201 -5.62 -14.35 13.89
N ILE A 202 -5.17 -15.17 12.94
CA ILE A 202 -4.48 -16.42 13.19
C ILE A 202 -3.20 -16.49 12.37
N TRP A 203 -2.26 -17.29 12.85
CA TRP A 203 -1.07 -17.65 12.11
C TRP A 203 -0.81 -19.15 12.24
N PHE A 204 -0.47 -19.79 11.14
CA PHE A 204 -0.16 -21.20 11.11
C PHE A 204 1.10 -21.47 10.28
N ASP A 205 1.67 -22.66 10.47
CA ASP A 205 2.82 -23.12 9.70
C ASP A 205 2.31 -23.92 8.49
N SER A 206 2.78 -23.55 7.30
CA SER A 206 2.42 -24.21 6.05
C SER A 206 2.76 -25.70 6.11
N PRO A 207 1.84 -26.59 5.71
CA PRO A 207 2.11 -28.03 5.68
C PRO A 207 3.17 -28.42 4.64
N ALA A 208 3.45 -27.56 3.66
CA ALA A 208 4.46 -27.82 2.63
C ALA A 208 5.90 -27.72 3.18
N ASP A 209 6.18 -26.71 4.01
CA ASP A 209 7.55 -26.36 4.40
C ASP A 209 7.69 -25.57 5.72
N GLY A 210 6.63 -25.45 6.51
CA GLY A 210 6.64 -24.79 7.81
C GLY A 210 6.70 -23.26 7.77
N LYS A 211 6.52 -22.62 6.60
CA LYS A 211 6.45 -21.16 6.52
C LYS A 211 5.25 -20.61 7.29
N ARG A 212 5.45 -19.49 7.98
CA ARG A 212 4.39 -18.80 8.71
C ARG A 212 3.44 -18.10 7.74
N ILE A 213 2.16 -18.45 7.77
CA ILE A 213 1.09 -17.88 6.95
C ILE A 213 0.12 -17.13 7.86
N GLN A 214 -0.21 -15.89 7.50
CA GLN A 214 -1.19 -15.06 8.21
C GLN A 214 -2.57 -15.26 7.61
N ALA A 215 -3.58 -15.39 8.48
CA ALA A 215 -4.97 -15.48 8.08
C ALA A 215 -5.89 -14.85 9.12
N TRP A 216 -7.16 -14.75 8.76
CA TRP A 216 -8.21 -14.18 9.58
C TRP A 216 -9.47 -15.02 9.48
N VAL A 217 -10.20 -15.09 10.60
CA VAL A 217 -11.45 -15.85 10.71
C VAL A 217 -12.57 -14.92 11.17
N ILE A 218 -13.63 -14.82 10.35
CA ILE A 218 -14.87 -14.16 10.72
C ILE A 218 -15.89 -15.23 11.09
N LYS A 219 -16.43 -15.11 12.30
CA LYS A 219 -17.46 -16.01 12.82
C LYS A 219 -18.85 -15.43 12.52
N PRO A 220 -19.86 -16.28 12.27
CA PRO A 220 -21.23 -15.82 12.11
C PRO A 220 -21.76 -15.23 13.44
N PRO A 221 -22.68 -14.26 13.40
CA PRO A 221 -23.30 -13.70 14.60
C PRO A 221 -23.91 -14.78 15.50
N GLY A 222 -23.65 -14.72 16.81
CA GLY A 222 -24.14 -15.72 17.76
C GLY A 222 -23.46 -17.10 17.61
N PHE A 223 -22.21 -17.12 17.15
CA PHE A 223 -21.40 -18.34 17.03
C PHE A 223 -21.40 -19.18 18.32
N ASP A 224 -21.65 -20.48 18.18
CA ASP A 224 -21.58 -21.48 19.25
C ASP A 224 -20.55 -22.54 18.86
N ALA A 225 -19.48 -22.64 19.65
CA ALA A 225 -18.38 -23.57 19.42
C ALA A 225 -18.81 -25.06 19.41
N ASN A 226 -20.00 -25.39 19.91
CA ASN A 226 -20.55 -26.74 19.90
C ASN A 226 -21.35 -27.07 18.63
N ARG A 227 -21.53 -26.11 17.71
CA ARG A 227 -22.24 -26.28 16.45
C ARG A 227 -21.27 -26.37 15.27
N ARG A 228 -21.73 -26.99 14.18
CA ARG A 228 -21.02 -27.03 12.90
C ARG A 228 -21.58 -25.94 11.98
N TYR A 229 -20.68 -25.26 11.28
CA TYR A 229 -20.99 -24.21 10.33
C TYR A 229 -20.35 -24.54 8.97
N PRO A 230 -20.97 -24.17 7.84
CA PRO A 230 -20.27 -24.18 6.56
C PRO A 230 -19.12 -23.16 6.58
N LEU A 231 -18.04 -23.47 5.88
CA LEU A 231 -16.86 -22.61 5.77
C LEU A 231 -16.73 -22.09 4.33
N ILE A 232 -16.41 -20.81 4.20
CA ILE A 232 -15.94 -20.19 2.97
C ILE A 232 -14.47 -19.81 3.16
N LEU A 233 -13.61 -20.29 2.27
CA LEU A 233 -12.25 -19.81 2.12
C LEU A 233 -12.25 -18.75 1.01
N GLU A 234 -12.08 -17.48 1.38
CA GLU A 234 -11.96 -16.37 0.45
C GLU A 234 -10.48 -16.16 0.10
N ILE A 235 -10.16 -16.35 -1.17
CA ILE A 235 -8.79 -16.28 -1.72
C ILE A 235 -8.68 -14.98 -2.52
N HIS A 236 -7.71 -14.12 -2.20
CA HIS A 236 -7.51 -12.87 -2.92
C HIS A 236 -6.99 -13.09 -4.36
N GLY A 237 -7.18 -12.08 -5.21
CA GLY A 237 -6.59 -12.01 -6.53
C GLY A 237 -5.14 -11.52 -6.50
N GLY A 238 -4.56 -11.26 -7.67
CA GLY A 238 -3.16 -10.81 -7.80
C GLY A 238 -2.38 -11.72 -8.76
N PRO A 239 -1.34 -12.43 -8.29
CA PRO A 239 -1.16 -12.91 -6.91
C PRO A 239 -0.43 -11.97 -5.94
N HIS A 240 0.22 -10.92 -6.45
CA HIS A 240 0.92 -9.93 -5.63
C HIS A 240 -0.03 -8.85 -5.08
N THR A 241 -0.88 -9.24 -4.13
CA THR A 241 -1.69 -8.32 -3.31
C THR A 241 -1.66 -8.80 -1.86
N ASN A 242 -2.45 -8.19 -0.97
CA ASN A 242 -2.63 -8.69 0.39
C ASN A 242 -4.03 -8.34 0.90
N TYR A 243 -4.58 -9.22 1.73
CA TYR A 243 -5.70 -8.95 2.60
C TYR A 243 -5.23 -8.51 4.00
N GLY A 244 -6.13 -7.86 4.74
CA GLY A 244 -5.86 -7.41 6.09
C GLY A 244 -7.10 -7.36 6.99
N PRO A 245 -6.95 -6.87 8.23
CA PRO A 245 -8.06 -6.70 9.17
C PRO A 245 -8.86 -5.42 8.83
N ARG A 246 -9.56 -5.44 7.69
CA ARG A 246 -10.32 -4.29 7.14
C ARG A 246 -11.79 -4.65 6.95
N PHE A 247 -12.66 -3.64 6.96
CA PHE A 247 -14.06 -3.85 6.65
C PHE A 247 -14.24 -4.34 5.22
N ALA A 248 -14.94 -5.48 5.07
CA ALA A 248 -15.33 -6.03 3.79
C ALA A 248 -16.78 -6.50 3.85
N ALA A 249 -17.66 -5.81 3.12
CA ALA A 249 -19.09 -6.05 3.12
C ALA A 249 -19.43 -7.47 2.69
N GLU A 250 -18.75 -8.04 1.68
CA GLU A 250 -19.05 -9.39 1.21
C GLU A 250 -18.75 -10.44 2.29
N LEU A 251 -17.60 -10.34 2.95
CA LEU A 251 -17.22 -11.26 4.02
C LEU A 251 -18.14 -11.15 5.23
N GLN A 252 -18.56 -9.92 5.58
CA GLN A 252 -19.54 -9.69 6.64
C GLN A 252 -20.93 -10.25 6.27
N LEU A 253 -21.33 -10.16 4.99
CA LEU A 253 -22.58 -10.76 4.49
C LEU A 253 -22.53 -12.29 4.50
N PHE A 254 -21.39 -12.89 4.16
CA PHE A 254 -21.20 -14.34 4.28
C PHE A 254 -21.30 -14.79 5.74
N ALA A 255 -20.64 -14.08 6.67
CA ALA A 255 -20.76 -14.36 8.09
C ALA A 255 -22.22 -14.22 8.58
N ALA A 256 -22.92 -13.16 8.19
CA ALA A 256 -24.32 -12.95 8.51
C ALA A 256 -25.25 -14.04 7.92
N ALA A 257 -24.87 -14.64 6.78
CA ALA A 257 -25.56 -15.78 6.17
C ALA A 257 -25.27 -17.13 6.88
N GLY A 258 -24.47 -17.12 7.95
CA GLY A 258 -24.20 -18.30 8.79
C GLY A 258 -22.94 -19.08 8.42
N TYR A 259 -22.06 -18.50 7.59
CA TYR A 259 -20.77 -19.11 7.25
C TYR A 259 -19.69 -18.69 8.23
N VAL A 260 -18.74 -19.58 8.50
CA VAL A 260 -17.41 -19.17 8.97
C VAL A 260 -16.61 -18.76 7.74
N VAL A 261 -16.04 -17.57 7.76
CA VAL A 261 -15.25 -17.05 6.63
C VAL A 261 -13.80 -17.02 7.03
N VAL A 262 -12.94 -17.64 6.23
CA VAL A 262 -11.49 -17.62 6.40
C VAL A 262 -10.89 -16.93 5.19
N TYR A 263 -9.93 -16.03 5.42
CA TYR A 263 -9.14 -15.42 4.36
C TYR A 263 -7.70 -15.32 4.81
N ALA A 264 -6.76 -15.50 3.88
CA ALA A 264 -5.34 -15.67 4.19
C ALA A 264 -4.48 -14.94 3.16
N ASN A 265 -3.21 -14.74 3.53
CA ASN A 265 -2.17 -14.28 2.63
C ASN A 265 -1.15 -15.40 2.41
N PRO A 266 -1.38 -16.31 1.44
CA PRO A 266 -0.45 -17.40 1.11
C PRO A 266 0.87 -16.85 0.55
N ARG A 267 1.89 -17.70 0.40
CA ARG A 267 3.14 -17.32 -0.28
C ARG A 267 2.83 -16.69 -1.64
N GLY A 268 3.57 -15.65 -2.00
CA GLY A 268 3.24 -14.82 -3.16
C GLY A 268 2.54 -13.51 -2.83
N SER A 269 1.88 -13.44 -1.67
CA SER A 269 1.27 -12.20 -1.16
C SER A 269 2.33 -11.13 -0.88
N THR A 270 1.90 -9.88 -0.92
CA THR A 270 2.70 -8.70 -0.57
C THR A 270 2.61 -8.39 0.92
N SER A 271 3.34 -7.38 1.42
CA SER A 271 3.42 -6.96 2.83
C SER A 271 4.27 -7.85 3.78
N TYR A 272 4.93 -8.89 3.26
CA TYR A 272 5.83 -9.79 4.01
C TYR A 272 7.27 -9.80 3.46
N GLY A 273 7.62 -8.80 2.66
CA GLY A 273 8.90 -8.64 1.98
C GLY A 273 8.96 -9.35 0.62
N GLU A 274 9.85 -8.88 -0.25
CA GLU A 274 10.03 -9.42 -1.60
C GLU A 274 10.35 -10.92 -1.61
N GLY A 275 11.06 -11.41 -0.59
CA GLY A 275 11.39 -12.83 -0.49
C GLY A 275 10.16 -13.72 -0.38
N PHE A 276 9.13 -13.29 0.35
CA PHE A 276 7.87 -14.03 0.47
C PHE A 276 7.01 -13.89 -0.78
N ALA A 277 6.92 -12.67 -1.34
CA ALA A 277 6.17 -12.41 -2.56
C ALA A 277 6.73 -13.16 -3.79
N ASN A 278 8.05 -13.35 -3.87
CA ASN A 278 8.67 -14.07 -4.99
C ASN A 278 8.75 -15.59 -4.79
N LEU A 279 8.15 -16.16 -3.74
CA LEU A 279 8.03 -17.61 -3.59
C LEU A 279 7.15 -18.25 -4.67
N ILE A 280 6.55 -17.46 -5.54
CA ILE A 280 5.78 -17.91 -6.70
C ILE A 280 6.41 -17.46 -8.04
N ASP A 281 7.56 -16.79 -8.03
CA ASP A 281 8.23 -16.31 -9.25
C ASP A 281 8.52 -17.48 -10.19
N LYS A 282 8.01 -17.39 -11.42
CA LYS A 282 8.14 -18.43 -12.46
C LYS A 282 7.65 -19.83 -12.05
N GLN A 283 6.87 -19.93 -10.98
CA GLN A 283 6.38 -21.21 -10.47
C GLN A 283 4.90 -21.18 -10.07
N PHE A 284 4.14 -20.15 -10.45
CA PHE A 284 2.71 -20.06 -10.16
C PHE A 284 1.84 -20.97 -11.06
N PRO A 285 0.87 -21.74 -10.52
CA PRO A 285 0.63 -22.01 -9.09
C PRO A 285 1.68 -22.98 -8.52
N SER A 286 1.99 -22.83 -7.23
CA SER A 286 3.02 -23.53 -6.47
C SER A 286 2.47 -24.09 -5.14
N GLN A 287 3.29 -24.09 -4.08
CA GLN A 287 2.91 -24.42 -2.71
C GLN A 287 1.99 -23.36 -2.04
N ASP A 288 1.62 -22.30 -2.75
CA ASP A 288 0.52 -21.40 -2.34
C ASP A 288 -0.82 -22.14 -2.24
N TYR A 289 -0.99 -23.25 -2.98
CA TYR A 289 -2.13 -24.14 -2.77
C TYR A 289 -2.10 -24.83 -1.39
N ASP A 290 -0.92 -25.24 -0.92
CA ASP A 290 -0.77 -25.89 0.39
C ASP A 290 -0.93 -24.91 1.56
N ASP A 291 -0.72 -23.62 1.30
CA ASP A 291 -0.96 -22.54 2.26
C ASP A 291 -2.46 -22.21 2.43
N LEU A 292 -3.35 -22.72 1.57
CA LEU A 292 -4.79 -22.43 1.53
C LEU A 292 -5.64 -23.60 2.02
#